data_AF-A0A7W1BAG8-F1
#
_entry.id   AF-A0A7W1BAG8-F1
#
_cell.length_a   1.000
_cell.length_b   1.000
_cell.length_c   1.000
_cell.angle_alpha   90.00
_cell.angle_beta   90.00
_cell.angle_gamma   90.00
#
_symmetry.space_group_name_H-M   'P 1'
#
loop_
_entity.id
_entity.type
_entity.pdbx_description
1 polymer ?
#
loop_
_entity_poly.entity_id
_entity_poly.type
_entity_poly.pdbx_seq_one_letter_code
_entity_poly.pdbx_strand_id
1 'polypeptide(L)'
;MREKEMLAVVAALTKQPSAPFREDAVRAEIETQLSKCPHVKFERDAFGNVIAHYRRGRRKAAWAFAAHMDHPGWVRDKRGEMHFLGSVPEERRRNPKTKSFGQFAMWDLVPYEIRGRQIHSRACDDLLGCAEIICLFRELESAGAEAHCVGLFTRAEEVGFVGAIKFAQAKILPTSLTILSLETSTPRGTAEIGQGPIVRVGDKASSFDGPSTARLLAAAAEEKIPVQRCLLDGGTCEATAYQLYGYTCAAASLALGNYHNVTPEGKIAAEFVSIEDFVGMVRLCRALVLRRGKGRDPQKVLRQRLEANARSYRAFY
;
A
#
# COMPACT_ATOMS: atom_id res chain seq x y z
N MET A 1 11.84 15.05 3.93
CA MET A 1 10.76 15.62 3.09
C MET A 1 9.74 16.29 3.97
N ARG A 2 9.31 17.47 3.53
CA ARG A 2 8.24 18.23 4.18
C ARG A 2 6.88 17.67 3.75
N GLU A 3 5.84 17.80 4.57
CA GLU A 3 4.47 17.35 4.25
C GLU A 3 4.02 17.83 2.85
N LYS A 4 4.24 19.10 2.53
CA LYS A 4 3.90 19.69 1.22
C LYS A 4 4.55 18.96 0.04
N GLU A 5 5.77 18.43 0.20
CA GLU A 5 6.46 17.69 -0.85
C GLU A 5 5.90 16.29 -1.03
N MET A 6 5.45 15.66 0.06
CA MET A 6 4.77 14.36 0.01
C MET A 6 3.39 14.51 -0.63
N LEU A 7 2.63 15.52 -0.24
CA LEU A 7 1.33 15.85 -0.86
C LEU A 7 1.43 16.20 -2.34
N ALA A 8 2.56 16.78 -2.78
CA ALA A 8 2.81 17.02 -4.20
C ALA A 8 2.97 15.72 -5.00
N VAL A 9 3.52 14.66 -4.41
CA VAL A 9 3.58 13.31 -5.03
C VAL A 9 2.18 12.73 -5.14
N VAL A 10 1.39 12.79 -4.06
CA VAL A 10 -0.01 12.35 -4.06
C VAL A 10 -0.79 13.06 -5.17
N ALA A 11 -0.72 14.39 -5.20
CA ALA A 11 -1.42 15.19 -6.20
C ALA A 11 -0.99 14.87 -7.64
N ALA A 12 0.28 14.49 -7.86
CA ALA A 12 0.77 14.13 -9.19
C ALA A 12 0.16 12.79 -9.65
N LEU A 13 0.09 11.79 -8.76
CA LEU A 13 -0.47 10.48 -9.07
C LEU A 13 -2.00 10.50 -9.19
N THR A 14 -2.71 11.06 -8.22
CA THR A 14 -4.18 10.98 -8.21
C THR A 14 -4.85 11.82 -9.30
N LYS A 15 -4.11 12.77 -9.88
CA LYS A 15 -4.55 13.49 -11.09
C LYS A 15 -4.57 12.63 -12.34
N GLN A 16 -3.78 11.56 -12.38
CA GLN A 16 -3.77 10.64 -13.51
C GLN A 16 -5.06 9.81 -13.52
N PRO A 17 -5.64 9.54 -14.69
CA PRO A 17 -6.75 8.61 -14.81
C PRO A 17 -6.23 7.16 -14.73
N SER A 18 -7.00 6.28 -14.11
CA SER A 18 -6.68 4.86 -14.01
C SER A 18 -7.95 4.02 -13.96
N ALA A 19 -7.84 2.79 -14.46
CA ALA A 19 -8.81 1.72 -14.31
C ALA A 19 -8.07 0.38 -14.50
N PRO A 20 -8.66 -0.77 -14.14
CA PRO A 20 -7.97 -2.05 -14.29
C PRO A 20 -7.56 -2.26 -15.76
N PHE A 21 -6.30 -2.64 -15.98
CA PHE A 21 -5.66 -2.78 -17.30
C PHE A 21 -5.47 -1.46 -18.10
N ARG A 22 -5.72 -0.30 -17.49
CA ARG A 22 -5.62 1.05 -18.10
C ARG A 22 -4.82 2.01 -17.21
N GLU A 23 -3.75 1.52 -16.61
CA GLU A 23 -2.92 2.22 -15.64
C GLU A 23 -1.76 3.00 -16.29
N ASP A 24 -1.74 3.15 -17.62
CA ASP A 24 -0.59 3.66 -18.36
C ASP A 24 -0.18 5.09 -17.94
N ALA A 25 -1.16 5.95 -17.65
CA ALA A 25 -0.91 7.33 -17.21
C ALA A 25 -0.33 7.38 -15.78
N VAL A 26 -0.90 6.60 -14.85
CA VAL A 26 -0.36 6.44 -13.49
C VAL A 26 1.05 5.87 -13.54
N ARG A 27 1.27 4.82 -14.33
CA ARG A 27 2.59 4.18 -14.49
C ARG A 27 3.63 5.15 -15.02
N ALA A 28 3.29 5.94 -16.05
CA ALA A 28 4.19 6.95 -16.60
C ALA A 28 4.55 8.04 -15.57
N GLU A 29 3.60 8.47 -14.74
CA GLU A 29 3.88 9.42 -13.65
C GLU A 29 4.75 8.78 -12.56
N ILE A 30 4.49 7.52 -12.16
CA ILE A 30 5.34 6.78 -11.21
C ILE A 30 6.78 6.74 -11.74
N GLU A 31 7.00 6.31 -12.97
CA GLU A 31 8.34 6.24 -13.58
C GLU A 31 9.00 7.62 -13.66
N THR A 32 8.23 8.66 -13.97
CA THR A 32 8.71 10.05 -13.94
C THR A 32 9.18 10.44 -12.55
N GLN A 33 8.46 10.08 -11.49
CA GLN A 33 8.87 10.36 -10.11
C GLN A 33 10.10 9.52 -9.70
N LEU A 34 10.14 8.23 -10.06
CA LEU A 34 11.25 7.33 -9.76
C LEU A 34 12.55 7.80 -10.44
N SER A 35 12.47 8.32 -11.67
CA SER A 35 13.63 8.84 -12.40
C SER A 35 14.33 10.04 -11.72
N LYS A 36 13.63 10.71 -10.80
CA LYS A 36 14.17 11.84 -10.00
C LYS A 36 14.96 11.37 -8.78
N CYS A 37 15.00 10.06 -8.50
CA CYS A 37 15.72 9.47 -7.37
C CYS A 37 17.02 8.80 -7.88
N PRO A 38 18.20 9.38 -7.62
CA PRO A 38 19.46 8.92 -8.22
C PRO A 38 19.84 7.46 -7.99
N HIS A 39 19.44 6.88 -6.85
CA HIS A 39 19.73 5.51 -6.44
C HIS A 39 18.55 4.56 -6.69
N VAL A 40 17.53 4.99 -7.41
CA VAL A 40 16.43 4.14 -7.84
C VAL A 40 16.67 3.66 -9.27
N LYS A 41 16.64 2.34 -9.46
CA LYS A 41 16.53 1.71 -10.77
C LYS A 41 15.21 0.99 -10.87
N PHE A 42 14.52 1.08 -11.99
CA PHE A 42 13.24 0.40 -12.17
C PHE A 42 13.12 -0.23 -13.54
N GLU A 43 12.29 -1.26 -13.60
CA GLU A 43 11.93 -1.97 -14.82
C GLU A 43 10.45 -2.33 -14.80
N ARG A 44 9.92 -2.72 -15.97
CA ARG A 44 8.59 -3.30 -16.09
C ARG A 44 8.71 -4.80 -16.25
N ASP A 45 7.87 -5.57 -15.58
CA ASP A 45 7.73 -6.99 -15.88
C ASP A 45 6.91 -7.22 -17.17
N ALA A 46 6.77 -8.48 -17.58
CA ALA A 46 6.03 -8.85 -18.78
C ALA A 46 4.53 -8.49 -18.73
N PHE A 47 3.95 -8.31 -17.54
CA PHE A 47 2.56 -7.91 -17.36
C PHE A 47 2.41 -6.37 -17.33
N GLY A 48 3.51 -5.66 -17.09
CA GLY A 48 3.58 -4.20 -17.00
C GLY A 48 3.53 -3.67 -15.57
N ASN A 49 3.71 -4.52 -14.55
CA ASN A 49 3.99 -4.07 -13.19
C ASN A 49 5.34 -3.34 -13.17
N VAL A 50 5.50 -2.31 -12.34
CA VAL A 50 6.79 -1.63 -12.16
C VAL A 50 7.50 -2.16 -10.93
N ILE A 51 8.76 -2.56 -11.10
CA ILE A 51 9.63 -3.05 -10.03
C ILE A 51 10.76 -2.04 -9.87
N ALA A 52 10.80 -1.36 -8.73
CA ALA A 52 11.73 -0.28 -8.45
C ALA A 52 12.66 -0.64 -7.28
N HIS A 53 13.96 -0.66 -7.52
CA HIS A 53 14.99 -0.90 -6.51
C HIS A 53 15.61 0.42 -6.07
N TYR A 54 15.36 0.84 -4.84
CA TYR A 54 16.24 1.80 -4.18
C TYR A 54 17.47 1.06 -3.66
N ARG A 55 18.66 1.46 -4.09
CA ARG A 55 19.91 0.83 -3.60
C ARG A 55 21.03 1.85 -3.46
N ARG A 56 21.39 2.11 -2.22
CA ARG A 56 22.61 2.83 -1.83
C ARG A 56 23.41 1.99 -0.85
N GLY A 57 24.69 1.75 -1.15
CA GLY A 57 25.54 0.85 -0.38
C GLY A 57 25.38 -0.64 -0.75
N ARG A 58 25.84 -1.52 0.15
CA ARG A 58 25.99 -2.98 -0.14
C ARG A 58 24.94 -3.88 0.53
N ARG A 59 23.98 -3.31 1.25
CA ARG A 59 22.96 -4.08 1.99
C ARG A 59 22.04 -4.84 1.02
N LYS A 60 21.65 -6.06 1.40
CA LYS A 60 20.60 -6.82 0.70
C LYS A 60 19.23 -6.27 1.07
N ALA A 61 18.30 -6.25 0.12
CA ALA A 61 16.92 -5.91 0.43
C ALA A 61 16.33 -6.95 1.37
N ALA A 62 15.59 -6.47 2.37
CA ALA A 62 14.80 -7.31 3.28
C ALA A 62 13.29 -7.12 3.04
N TRP A 63 12.91 -5.95 2.50
CA TRP A 63 11.53 -5.54 2.30
C TRP A 63 11.29 -5.14 0.85
N ALA A 64 10.17 -5.61 0.32
CA ALA A 64 9.50 -5.05 -0.83
C ALA A 64 8.18 -4.41 -0.36
N PHE A 65 7.83 -3.25 -0.88
CA PHE A 65 6.60 -2.52 -0.60
C PHE A 65 5.72 -2.62 -1.84
N ALA A 66 4.51 -3.15 -1.72
CA ALA A 66 3.59 -3.33 -2.85
C ALA A 66 2.37 -2.43 -2.71
N ALA A 67 1.93 -1.85 -3.82
CA ALA A 67 0.73 -1.03 -3.95
C ALA A 67 0.20 -1.16 -5.38
N HIS A 68 -1.11 -1.02 -5.60
CA HIS A 68 -1.69 -1.16 -6.93
C HIS A 68 -1.98 0.18 -7.62
N MET A 69 -1.88 0.19 -8.95
CA MET A 69 -1.99 1.40 -9.78
C MET A 69 -3.41 1.64 -10.31
N ASP A 70 -4.28 0.65 -10.25
CA ASP A 70 -5.67 0.73 -10.72
C ASP A 70 -6.65 1.15 -9.63
N HIS A 71 -7.86 1.52 -10.09
CA HIS A 71 -9.02 1.88 -9.27
C HIS A 71 -10.28 1.47 -10.04
N PRO A 72 -11.43 1.13 -9.40
CA PRO A 72 -12.60 0.67 -10.12
C PRO A 72 -13.11 1.65 -11.18
N GLY A 73 -13.56 1.12 -12.31
CA GLY A 73 -14.01 1.93 -13.44
C GLY A 73 -14.53 1.11 -14.60
N TRP A 74 -15.04 1.79 -15.64
CA TRP A 74 -15.49 1.12 -16.84
C TRP A 74 -14.37 1.01 -17.84
N VAL A 75 -14.12 -0.18 -18.36
CA VAL A 75 -13.06 -0.45 -19.32
C VAL A 75 -13.67 -1.02 -20.59
N ARG A 76 -13.19 -0.53 -21.73
CA ARG A 76 -13.58 -1.01 -23.04
C ARG A 76 -12.88 -2.33 -23.34
N ASP A 77 -13.66 -3.37 -23.62
CA ASP A 77 -13.13 -4.66 -24.07
C ASP A 77 -12.70 -4.64 -25.55
N LYS A 78 -12.25 -5.79 -26.06
CA LYS A 78 -11.81 -5.94 -27.46
C LYS A 78 -12.94 -5.80 -28.49
N ARG A 79 -14.21 -5.95 -28.08
CA ARG A 79 -15.40 -5.81 -28.93
C ARG A 79 -15.93 -4.38 -28.93
N GLY A 80 -15.40 -3.52 -28.08
CA GLY A 80 -15.81 -2.12 -27.95
C GLY A 80 -16.87 -1.90 -26.86
N GLU A 81 -17.24 -2.93 -26.10
CA GLU A 81 -18.23 -2.84 -25.03
C GLU A 81 -17.60 -2.34 -23.73
N MET A 82 -18.34 -1.51 -22.98
CA MET A 82 -17.87 -0.96 -21.70
C MET A 82 -18.32 -1.87 -20.56
N HIS A 83 -17.35 -2.39 -19.79
CA HIS A 83 -17.59 -3.24 -18.63
C HIS A 83 -17.08 -2.55 -17.38
N PHE A 84 -17.86 -2.56 -16.30
CA PHE A 84 -17.34 -2.10 -15.01
C PHE A 84 -16.43 -3.17 -14.40
N LEU A 85 -15.20 -2.80 -14.09
CA LEU A 85 -14.19 -3.64 -13.46
C LEU A 85 -13.89 -3.08 -12.06
N GLY A 86 -13.88 -3.95 -11.06
CA GLY A 86 -13.81 -3.58 -9.64
C GLY A 86 -15.08 -3.92 -8.87
N SER A 87 -14.99 -3.95 -7.54
CA SER A 87 -16.08 -4.41 -6.68
C SER A 87 -17.01 -3.27 -6.26
N VAL A 88 -18.01 -2.94 -7.08
CA VAL A 88 -19.09 -1.98 -6.74
C VAL A 88 -20.46 -2.56 -7.12
N PRO A 89 -21.44 -2.62 -6.19
CA PRO A 89 -22.78 -3.15 -6.48
C PRO A 89 -23.46 -2.44 -7.66
N GLU A 90 -24.18 -3.18 -8.50
CA GLU A 90 -24.76 -2.66 -9.75
C GLU A 90 -25.70 -1.48 -9.53
N GLU A 91 -26.50 -1.53 -8.47
CA GLU A 91 -27.43 -0.48 -8.08
C GLU A 91 -26.71 0.85 -7.78
N ARG A 92 -25.47 0.80 -7.29
CA ARG A 92 -24.64 1.98 -7.02
C ARG A 92 -24.03 2.55 -8.30
N ARG A 93 -23.99 1.74 -9.37
CA ARG A 93 -23.43 2.12 -10.66
C ARG A 93 -24.43 2.81 -11.60
N ARG A 94 -25.73 2.80 -11.26
CA ARG A 94 -26.81 3.35 -12.09
C ARG A 94 -26.95 4.87 -11.88
N ASN A 95 -26.75 5.64 -12.96
CA ASN A 95 -26.92 7.10 -13.04
C ASN A 95 -25.90 8.07 -12.38
N PRO A 96 -24.65 7.72 -12.00
CA PRO A 96 -23.68 8.75 -11.60
C PRO A 96 -22.98 9.35 -12.83
N LYS A 97 -22.49 10.58 -12.69
CA LYS A 97 -21.70 11.22 -13.74
C LYS A 97 -20.38 10.47 -13.92
N THR A 98 -20.00 10.23 -15.18
CA THR A 98 -18.74 9.61 -15.54
C THR A 98 -17.94 10.52 -16.44
N LYS A 99 -16.61 10.38 -16.36
CA LYS A 99 -15.66 11.05 -17.24
C LYS A 99 -14.96 10.02 -18.10
N SER A 100 -15.04 10.20 -19.42
CA SER A 100 -14.38 9.32 -20.38
C SER A 100 -12.92 9.70 -20.60
N PHE A 101 -12.08 8.68 -20.74
CA PHE A 101 -10.66 8.76 -21.10
C PHE A 101 -10.39 7.89 -22.35
N GLY A 102 -11.38 7.77 -23.24
CA GLY A 102 -11.30 6.99 -24.48
C GLY A 102 -11.59 5.50 -24.27
N GLN A 103 -10.57 4.74 -23.86
CA GLN A 103 -10.66 3.28 -23.68
C GLN A 103 -11.25 2.88 -22.32
N PHE A 104 -11.52 3.84 -21.45
CA PHE A 104 -12.12 3.62 -20.14
C PHE A 104 -12.83 4.89 -19.66
N ALA A 105 -13.59 4.78 -18.58
CA ALA A 105 -14.24 5.87 -17.89
C ALA A 105 -14.16 5.66 -16.37
N MET A 106 -14.12 6.76 -15.63
CA MET A 106 -14.17 6.77 -14.17
C MET A 106 -15.38 7.59 -13.72
N TRP A 107 -15.69 7.54 -12.43
CA TRP A 107 -16.57 8.54 -11.83
C TRP A 107 -16.05 9.96 -12.08
N ASP A 108 -16.95 10.89 -12.42
CA ASP A 108 -16.60 12.31 -12.60
C ASP A 108 -16.46 12.99 -11.22
N LEU A 109 -15.40 12.60 -10.52
CA LEU A 109 -15.02 13.06 -9.20
C LEU A 109 -13.73 13.85 -9.26
N VAL A 110 -13.51 14.66 -8.23
CA VAL A 110 -12.32 15.49 -8.09
C VAL A 110 -11.05 14.61 -8.12
N PRO A 111 -10.06 14.91 -8.99
CA PRO A 111 -8.81 14.15 -9.05
C PRO A 111 -7.95 14.32 -7.79
N TYR A 112 -7.97 15.50 -7.18
CA TYR A 112 -7.21 15.80 -5.99
C TYR A 112 -7.72 17.10 -5.35
N GLU A 113 -7.99 17.07 -4.06
CA GLU A 113 -8.32 18.24 -3.26
C GLU A 113 -7.92 17.99 -1.80
N ILE A 114 -7.52 19.05 -1.10
CA ILE A 114 -7.36 19.01 0.35
C ILE A 114 -8.57 19.70 0.98
N ARG A 115 -9.27 18.99 1.88
CA ARG A 115 -10.35 19.55 2.70
C ARG A 115 -9.97 19.39 4.17
N GLY A 116 -9.69 20.50 4.84
CA GLY A 116 -9.17 20.45 6.21
C GLY A 116 -7.85 19.66 6.29
N ARG A 117 -7.87 18.54 7.03
CA ARG A 117 -6.74 17.61 7.19
C ARG A 117 -6.88 16.30 6.42
N GLN A 118 -7.72 16.31 5.38
CA GLN A 118 -8.00 15.12 4.57
C GLN A 118 -7.62 15.35 3.11
N ILE A 119 -7.03 14.31 2.52
CA ILE A 119 -6.81 14.17 1.08
C ILE A 119 -8.09 13.61 0.50
N HIS A 120 -8.69 14.31 -0.46
CA HIS A 120 -9.83 13.82 -1.24
C HIS A 120 -9.41 13.53 -2.68
N SER A 121 -9.83 12.38 -3.19
CA SER A 121 -9.52 11.95 -4.56
C SER A 121 -10.61 11.02 -5.08
N ARG A 122 -10.75 10.96 -6.41
CA ARG A 122 -11.50 9.90 -7.08
C ARG A 122 -10.87 8.51 -6.93
N ALA A 123 -9.58 8.45 -6.65
CA ALA A 123 -8.81 7.22 -6.48
C ALA A 123 -7.75 7.49 -5.41
N CYS A 124 -8.14 7.30 -4.14
CA CYS A 124 -7.17 7.16 -3.06
C CYS A 124 -6.62 5.73 -3.06
N ASP A 125 -7.52 4.76 -3.18
CA ASP A 125 -7.23 3.34 -3.28
C ASP A 125 -6.74 2.97 -4.69
N ASP A 126 -5.50 2.52 -4.90
CA ASP A 126 -4.35 2.56 -3.98
C ASP A 126 -3.21 3.46 -4.48
N LEU A 127 -3.60 4.56 -5.14
CA LEU A 127 -2.65 5.59 -5.57
C LEU A 127 -1.93 6.25 -4.39
N LEU A 128 -2.50 6.23 -3.18
CA LEU A 128 -1.80 6.66 -1.97
C LEU A 128 -0.70 5.65 -1.58
N GLY A 129 -0.95 4.34 -1.61
CA GLY A 129 0.11 3.33 -1.43
C GLY A 129 1.25 3.51 -2.44
N CYS A 130 0.92 3.78 -3.72
CA CYS A 130 1.93 4.12 -4.73
C CYS A 130 2.72 5.40 -4.35
N ALA A 131 2.05 6.43 -3.86
CA ALA A 131 2.69 7.66 -3.42
C ALA A 131 3.59 7.43 -2.18
N GLU A 132 3.22 6.54 -1.27
CA GLU A 132 4.00 6.18 -0.10
C GLU A 132 5.34 5.56 -0.47
N ILE A 133 5.37 4.65 -1.46
CA ILE A 133 6.60 4.03 -1.96
C ILE A 133 7.54 5.09 -2.55
N ILE A 134 7.01 6.01 -3.37
CA ILE A 134 7.81 7.09 -3.96
C ILE A 134 8.35 8.03 -2.87
N CYS A 135 7.50 8.40 -1.90
CA CYS A 135 7.90 9.25 -0.78
C CYS A 135 8.96 8.56 0.09
N LEU A 136 8.85 7.24 0.31
CA LEU A 136 9.88 6.44 0.98
C LEU A 136 11.23 6.57 0.27
N PHE A 137 11.28 6.38 -1.04
CA PHE A 137 12.55 6.48 -1.77
C PHE A 137 13.15 7.89 -1.68
N ARG A 138 12.33 8.93 -1.85
CA ARG A 138 12.78 10.32 -1.73
C ARG A 138 13.23 10.68 -0.31
N GLU A 139 12.60 10.12 0.72
CA GLU A 139 13.04 10.22 2.11
C GLU A 139 14.41 9.57 2.32
N LEU A 140 14.63 8.38 1.77
CA LEU A 140 15.91 7.66 1.85
C LEU A 140 17.02 8.42 1.12
N GLU A 141 16.74 8.97 -0.06
CA GLU A 141 17.65 9.85 -0.81
C GLU A 141 18.03 11.08 0.00
N SER A 142 17.02 11.80 0.51
CA SER A 142 17.22 13.03 1.29
C SER A 142 18.00 12.76 2.57
N ALA A 143 17.88 11.58 3.18
CA ALA A 143 18.62 11.17 4.36
C ALA A 143 20.03 10.64 4.03
N GLY A 144 20.37 10.48 2.76
CA GLY A 144 21.59 9.84 2.31
C GLY A 144 21.74 8.39 2.77
N ALA A 145 20.62 7.70 2.95
CA ALA A 145 20.58 6.42 3.66
C ALA A 145 21.20 5.27 2.86
N GLU A 146 22.17 4.58 3.46
CA GLU A 146 22.65 3.29 2.96
C GLU A 146 21.63 2.18 3.25
N ALA A 147 20.76 1.94 2.28
CA ALA A 147 19.69 0.96 2.36
C ALA A 147 19.42 0.31 1.01
N HIS A 148 18.71 -0.81 1.07
CA HIS A 148 18.15 -1.47 -0.10
C HIS A 148 16.73 -1.93 0.23
N CYS A 149 15.77 -1.50 -0.57
CA CYS A 149 14.38 -1.97 -0.56
C CYS A 149 13.81 -1.93 -1.97
N VAL A 150 12.69 -2.62 -2.17
CA VAL A 150 12.01 -2.71 -3.46
C VAL A 150 10.62 -2.08 -3.36
N GLY A 151 10.18 -1.39 -4.40
CA GLY A 151 8.83 -0.91 -4.60
C GLY A 151 8.20 -1.69 -5.75
N LEU A 152 6.99 -2.20 -5.52
CA LEU A 152 6.20 -2.95 -6.48
C LEU A 152 4.93 -2.14 -6.74
N PHE A 153 4.74 -1.75 -7.99
CA PHE A 153 3.53 -1.06 -8.43
C PHE A 153 2.78 -2.02 -9.36
N THR A 154 1.71 -2.62 -8.84
CA THR A 154 0.99 -3.68 -9.54
C THR A 154 -0.16 -3.15 -10.38
N ARG A 155 -0.58 -3.97 -11.35
CA ARG A 155 -1.69 -3.69 -12.26
C ARG A 155 -2.91 -4.55 -11.93
N ALA A 156 -4.09 -4.04 -12.23
CA ALA A 156 -5.34 -4.80 -12.23
C ALA A 156 -5.58 -5.59 -10.92
N GLU A 157 -5.37 -4.95 -9.78
CA GLU A 157 -5.67 -5.52 -8.47
C GLU A 157 -7.18 -5.70 -8.28
N GLU A 158 -7.97 -4.70 -8.70
CA GLU A 158 -9.40 -4.57 -8.38
C GLU A 158 -10.28 -5.68 -8.99
N VAL A 159 -9.68 -6.47 -9.89
CA VAL A 159 -10.30 -7.61 -10.57
C VAL A 159 -9.77 -8.96 -10.06
N GLY A 160 -9.13 -8.97 -8.90
CA GLY A 160 -8.63 -10.17 -8.23
C GLY A 160 -7.11 -10.33 -8.28
N PHE A 161 -6.36 -9.29 -7.92
CA PHE A 161 -4.91 -9.30 -7.70
C PHE A 161 -4.09 -9.74 -8.92
N VAL A 162 -4.54 -9.45 -10.14
CA VAL A 162 -3.98 -10.06 -11.36
C VAL A 162 -2.51 -9.71 -11.52
N GLY A 163 -2.13 -8.46 -11.29
CA GLY A 163 -0.74 -7.99 -11.33
C GLY A 163 0.14 -8.67 -10.30
N ALA A 164 -0.28 -8.70 -9.03
CA ALA A 164 0.42 -9.42 -7.96
C ALA A 164 0.63 -10.90 -8.28
N ILE A 165 -0.40 -11.59 -8.78
CA ILE A 165 -0.33 -12.99 -9.17
C ILE A 165 0.68 -13.19 -10.30
N LYS A 166 0.64 -12.35 -11.34
CA LYS A 166 1.59 -12.44 -12.47
C LYS A 166 3.03 -12.18 -12.04
N PHE A 167 3.24 -11.19 -11.19
CA PHE A 167 4.53 -10.91 -10.59
C PHE A 167 5.05 -12.11 -9.78
N ALA A 168 4.21 -12.68 -8.91
CA ALA A 168 4.58 -13.79 -8.05
C ALA A 168 4.90 -15.07 -8.85
N GLN A 169 4.12 -15.36 -9.90
CA GLN A 169 4.36 -16.46 -10.83
C GLN A 169 5.69 -16.33 -11.59
N ALA A 170 6.07 -15.10 -11.96
CA ALA A 170 7.30 -14.83 -12.70
C ALA A 170 8.56 -15.06 -11.84
N LYS A 171 8.43 -15.09 -10.50
CA LYS A 171 9.55 -15.33 -9.55
C LYS A 171 10.74 -14.39 -9.78
N ILE A 172 10.46 -13.14 -10.14
CA ILE A 172 11.47 -12.12 -10.43
C ILE A 172 12.26 -11.75 -9.17
N LEU A 173 11.57 -11.71 -8.02
CA LEU A 173 12.18 -11.49 -6.72
C LEU A 173 12.30 -12.80 -5.92
N PRO A 174 13.34 -12.94 -5.07
CA PRO A 174 13.47 -14.11 -4.21
C PRO A 174 12.42 -14.08 -3.09
N THR A 175 11.84 -15.24 -2.78
CA THR A 175 10.85 -15.41 -1.70
C THR A 175 11.42 -15.17 -0.30
N SER A 176 12.74 -15.00 -0.16
CA SER A 176 13.38 -14.54 1.08
C SER A 176 13.09 -13.08 1.41
N LEU A 177 12.57 -12.29 0.45
CA LEU A 177 12.08 -10.94 0.71
C LEU A 177 10.73 -10.99 1.41
N THR A 178 10.55 -10.13 2.41
CA THR A 178 9.24 -9.89 2.99
C THR A 178 8.52 -8.82 2.18
N ILE A 179 7.30 -9.10 1.73
CA ILE A 179 6.45 -8.12 1.05
C ILE A 179 5.57 -7.43 2.10
N LEU A 180 5.63 -6.10 2.16
CA LEU A 180 4.65 -5.28 2.87
C LEU A 180 3.63 -4.77 1.85
N SER A 181 2.43 -5.32 1.88
CA SER A 181 1.29 -4.83 1.09
C SER A 181 0.78 -3.55 1.73
N LEU A 182 0.94 -2.44 1.01
CA LEU A 182 0.34 -1.16 1.33
C LEU A 182 -1.02 -1.12 0.65
N GLU A 183 -2.01 -0.64 1.38
CA GLU A 183 -3.41 -0.69 0.95
C GLU A 183 -4.13 0.56 1.44
N THR A 184 -5.28 0.84 0.86
CA THR A 184 -6.20 1.83 1.38
C THR A 184 -7.54 1.14 1.63
N SER A 185 -8.02 1.12 2.87
CA SER A 185 -9.10 0.19 3.24
C SER A 185 -10.13 0.81 4.17
N THR A 186 -11.39 0.41 4.00
CA THR A 186 -12.46 0.78 4.94
C THR A 186 -12.05 0.40 6.37
N PRO A 187 -12.06 1.32 7.34
CA PRO A 187 -11.74 1.00 8.73
C PRO A 187 -12.70 -0.07 9.28
N ARG A 188 -12.15 -1.02 10.07
CA ARG A 188 -12.87 -2.10 10.74
C ARG A 188 -12.37 -2.28 12.17
N GLY A 189 -13.18 -2.92 13.00
CA GLY A 189 -12.86 -3.11 14.42
C GLY A 189 -12.71 -1.78 15.13
N THR A 190 -11.53 -1.53 15.70
CA THR A 190 -11.20 -0.27 16.39
C THR A 190 -10.46 0.73 15.51
N ALA A 191 -10.33 0.45 14.20
CA ALA A 191 -9.62 1.36 13.31
C ALA A 191 -10.44 2.62 13.03
N GLU A 192 -9.79 3.78 13.09
CA GLU A 192 -10.38 5.09 12.82
C GLU A 192 -9.48 5.91 11.90
N ILE A 193 -10.08 6.77 11.08
CA ILE A 193 -9.33 7.71 10.24
C ILE A 193 -8.67 8.76 11.14
N GLY A 194 -7.37 9.00 10.95
CA GLY A 194 -6.60 10.01 11.67
C GLY A 194 -5.92 9.52 12.96
N GLN A 195 -6.09 8.25 13.32
CA GLN A 195 -5.44 7.66 14.51
C GLN A 195 -4.12 6.93 14.17
N GLY A 196 -3.55 7.19 12.99
CA GLY A 196 -2.32 6.59 12.49
C GLY A 196 -2.59 5.43 11.52
N PRO A 197 -1.60 5.05 10.69
CA PRO A 197 -1.74 3.92 9.78
C PRO A 197 -2.07 2.62 10.50
N ILE A 198 -2.82 1.76 9.83
CA ILE A 198 -3.25 0.47 10.34
C ILE A 198 -2.15 -0.55 10.05
N VAL A 199 -1.58 -1.16 11.09
CA VAL A 199 -0.84 -2.42 10.97
C VAL A 199 -1.85 -3.54 10.87
N ARG A 200 -2.09 -4.00 9.64
CA ARG A 200 -3.09 -5.00 9.31
C ARG A 200 -2.54 -6.39 9.64
N VAL A 201 -3.24 -7.14 10.50
CA VAL A 201 -2.76 -8.46 10.98
C VAL A 201 -3.28 -9.63 10.15
N GLY A 202 -4.21 -9.35 9.25
CA GLY A 202 -4.86 -10.29 8.36
C GLY A 202 -5.96 -9.61 7.57
N ASP A 203 -6.60 -10.40 6.72
CA ASP A 203 -7.74 -10.01 5.92
C ASP A 203 -8.87 -11.06 6.00
N LYS A 204 -9.86 -10.96 5.11
CA LYS A 204 -10.98 -11.91 5.05
C LYS A 204 -10.53 -13.37 4.85
N ALA A 205 -9.41 -13.59 4.18
CA ALA A 205 -8.96 -14.89 3.70
C ALA A 205 -7.76 -15.44 4.47
N SER A 206 -6.85 -14.59 4.96
CA SER A 206 -5.62 -15.05 5.61
C SER A 206 -5.15 -14.16 6.76
N SER A 207 -4.39 -14.76 7.68
CA SER A 207 -3.55 -14.01 8.63
C SER A 207 -2.19 -13.71 8.00
N PHE A 208 -1.54 -12.63 8.42
CA PHE A 208 -0.21 -12.24 7.94
C PHE A 208 0.90 -12.62 8.92
N ASP A 209 2.15 -12.59 8.45
CA ASP A 209 3.30 -13.09 9.19
C ASP A 209 3.50 -12.34 10.52
N GLY A 210 3.38 -13.08 11.62
CA GLY A 210 3.49 -12.54 12.98
C GLY A 210 4.84 -11.88 13.28
N PRO A 211 5.98 -12.53 12.99
CA PRO A 211 7.31 -11.91 13.11
C PRO A 211 7.46 -10.60 12.33
N SER A 212 7.01 -10.55 11.08
CA SER A 212 7.08 -9.35 10.23
C SER A 212 6.17 -8.23 10.74
N THR A 213 4.95 -8.58 11.14
CA THR A 213 4.01 -7.66 11.82
C THR A 213 4.62 -7.08 13.10
N ALA A 214 5.27 -7.92 13.92
CA ALA A 214 5.95 -7.47 15.14
C ALA A 214 7.12 -6.53 14.85
N ARG A 215 7.84 -6.72 13.73
CA ARG A 215 8.90 -5.78 13.30
C ARG A 215 8.33 -4.43 12.91
N LEU A 216 7.17 -4.39 12.27
CA LEU A 216 6.47 -3.16 11.92
C LEU A 216 6.03 -2.39 13.18
N LEU A 217 5.40 -3.07 14.13
CA LEU A 217 5.00 -2.49 15.42
C LEU A 217 6.20 -2.00 16.24
N ALA A 218 7.31 -2.74 16.23
CA ALA A 218 8.53 -2.32 16.91
C ALA A 218 9.14 -1.07 16.26
N ALA A 219 9.15 -0.99 14.92
CA ALA A 219 9.61 0.21 14.20
C ALA A 219 8.73 1.43 14.52
N ALA A 220 7.41 1.24 14.58
CA ALA A 220 6.48 2.29 14.98
C ALA A 220 6.76 2.78 16.41
N ALA A 221 6.92 1.87 17.37
CA ALA A 221 7.17 2.20 18.76
C ALA A 221 8.53 2.90 18.97
N GLU A 222 9.60 2.43 18.31
CA GLU A 222 10.94 3.02 18.38
C GLU A 222 10.95 4.48 17.89
N GLU A 223 10.21 4.77 16.82
CA GLU A 223 10.11 6.11 16.21
C GLU A 223 8.89 6.92 16.72
N LYS A 224 8.15 6.40 17.70
CA LYS A 224 6.93 7.01 18.29
C LYS A 224 5.88 7.39 17.23
N ILE A 225 5.69 6.53 16.25
CA ILE A 225 4.68 6.67 15.20
C ILE A 225 3.38 6.05 15.72
N PRO A 226 2.28 6.81 15.82
CA PRO A 226 0.96 6.25 16.15
C PRO A 226 0.57 5.24 15.09
N VAL A 227 0.14 4.06 15.52
CA VAL A 227 -0.33 2.99 14.64
C VAL A 227 -1.50 2.26 15.28
N GLN A 228 -2.39 1.74 14.45
CA GLN A 228 -3.55 0.96 14.88
C GLN A 228 -3.34 -0.49 14.48
N ARG A 229 -3.46 -1.45 15.39
CA ARG A 229 -3.28 -2.87 15.06
C ARG A 229 -4.63 -3.56 14.91
N CYS A 230 -5.06 -3.85 13.69
CA CYS A 230 -6.40 -4.37 13.42
C CYS A 230 -6.41 -5.54 12.42
N LEU A 231 -7.41 -6.42 12.55
CA LEU A 231 -7.83 -7.34 11.49
C LEU A 231 -8.82 -6.59 10.59
N LEU A 232 -8.57 -6.53 9.28
CA LEU A 232 -9.49 -5.90 8.32
C LEU A 232 -10.11 -6.99 7.43
N ASP A 233 -11.21 -7.58 7.91
CA ASP A 233 -11.88 -8.76 7.36
C ASP A 233 -12.97 -8.46 6.31
N GLY A 234 -13.13 -7.19 5.91
CA GLY A 234 -14.13 -6.77 4.92
C GLY A 234 -13.83 -7.24 3.48
N GLY A 235 -12.56 -7.49 3.18
CA GLY A 235 -12.06 -7.89 1.86
C GLY A 235 -10.71 -8.58 1.98
N THR A 236 -10.16 -8.98 0.84
CA THR A 236 -8.83 -9.61 0.71
C THR A 236 -7.89 -8.62 0.02
N CYS A 237 -6.61 -8.62 0.35
CA CYS A 237 -5.60 -7.76 -0.28
C CYS A 237 -4.46 -8.55 -0.93
N GLU A 238 -3.55 -7.87 -1.64
CA GLU A 238 -2.47 -8.52 -2.39
C GLU A 238 -1.54 -9.37 -1.50
N ALA A 239 -1.39 -9.04 -0.21
CA ALA A 239 -0.66 -9.87 0.76
C ALA A 239 -1.11 -11.34 0.73
N THR A 240 -2.42 -11.59 0.65
CA THR A 240 -2.96 -12.95 0.54
C THR A 240 -2.49 -13.62 -0.75
N ALA A 241 -2.53 -12.91 -1.89
CA ALA A 241 -2.06 -13.44 -3.16
C ALA A 241 -0.57 -13.80 -3.10
N TYR A 242 0.29 -12.91 -2.59
CA TYR A 242 1.72 -13.17 -2.47
C TYR A 242 2.04 -14.36 -1.54
N GLN A 243 1.33 -14.53 -0.42
CA GLN A 243 1.55 -15.66 0.50
C GLN A 243 1.29 -17.01 -0.17
N LEU A 244 0.29 -17.11 -1.06
CA LEU A 244 0.00 -18.34 -1.81
C LEU A 244 1.13 -18.76 -2.76
N TYR A 245 2.04 -17.83 -3.09
CA TYR A 245 3.24 -18.09 -3.89
C TYR A 245 4.53 -18.18 -3.04
N GLY A 246 4.40 -18.28 -1.72
CA GLY A 246 5.50 -18.58 -0.81
C GLY A 246 6.29 -17.38 -0.29
N TYR A 247 5.83 -16.16 -0.52
CA TYR A 247 6.41 -14.97 0.10
C TYR A 247 5.96 -14.83 1.55
N THR A 248 6.87 -14.42 2.43
CA THR A 248 6.48 -13.88 3.74
C THR A 248 5.84 -12.52 3.53
N CYS A 249 4.62 -12.31 4.05
CA CYS A 249 3.92 -11.05 3.88
C CYS A 249 3.51 -10.41 5.21
N ALA A 250 3.62 -9.10 5.26
CA ALA A 250 2.92 -8.23 6.21
C ALA A 250 2.02 -7.29 5.39
N ALA A 251 1.10 -6.61 6.06
CA ALA A 251 0.31 -5.57 5.41
C ALA A 251 0.13 -4.35 6.31
N ALA A 252 -0.04 -3.20 5.70
CA ALA A 252 -0.43 -1.98 6.36
C ALA A 252 -1.45 -1.23 5.50
N SER A 253 -2.34 -0.48 6.14
CA SER A 253 -3.41 0.21 5.42
C SER A 253 -3.62 1.63 5.91
N LEU A 254 -3.94 2.53 4.99
CA LEU A 254 -4.58 3.80 5.34
C LEU A 254 -6.07 3.56 5.59
N ALA A 255 -6.61 4.15 6.66
CA ALA A 255 -8.04 4.15 6.90
C ALA A 255 -8.74 5.04 5.86
N LEU A 256 -9.69 4.45 5.13
CA LEU A 256 -10.35 5.07 3.98
C LEU A 256 -11.81 5.40 4.25
N GLY A 257 -12.20 6.62 3.89
CA GLY A 257 -13.60 7.00 3.73
C GLY A 257 -14.08 6.85 2.30
N ASN A 258 -15.35 6.43 2.13
CA ASN A 258 -16.02 6.21 0.84
C ASN A 258 -15.33 5.19 -0.07
N TYR A 259 -14.94 4.03 0.44
CA TYR A 259 -14.29 2.95 -0.33
C TYR A 259 -15.01 2.67 -1.66
N HIS A 260 -14.23 2.61 -2.74
CA HIS A 260 -14.68 2.52 -4.13
C HIS A 260 -15.67 3.63 -4.53
N ASN A 261 -15.44 4.81 -3.96
CA ASN A 261 -16.26 6.01 -4.09
C ASN A 261 -17.72 5.87 -3.61
N VAL A 262 -18.05 4.89 -2.76
CA VAL A 262 -19.41 4.69 -2.25
C VAL A 262 -19.53 5.20 -0.80
N THR A 263 -20.36 6.23 -0.57
CA THR A 263 -20.63 6.74 0.79
C THR A 263 -21.40 5.71 1.64
N PRO A 264 -21.49 5.86 2.98
CA PRO A 264 -22.33 5.00 3.81
C PRO A 264 -23.82 4.99 3.39
N GLU A 265 -24.33 6.10 2.87
CA GLU A 265 -25.68 6.22 2.29
C GLU A 265 -25.77 5.65 0.87
N GLY A 266 -24.63 5.27 0.31
CA GLY A 266 -24.45 4.65 -0.99
C GLY A 266 -24.60 5.61 -2.16
N LYS A 267 -24.20 6.86 -1.97
CA LYS A 267 -24.00 7.84 -3.05
C LYS A 267 -22.58 7.76 -3.57
N ILE A 268 -22.35 8.23 -4.79
CA ILE A 268 -20.99 8.35 -5.35
C ILE A 268 -20.33 9.65 -4.86
N ALA A 269 -19.17 9.54 -4.22
CA ALA A 269 -18.38 10.67 -3.73
C ALA A 269 -16.89 10.33 -3.70
N ALA A 270 -16.03 11.37 -3.68
CA ALA A 270 -14.58 11.19 -3.56
C ALA A 270 -14.23 10.40 -2.30
N GLU A 271 -13.25 9.51 -2.44
CA GLU A 271 -12.57 8.89 -1.32
C GLU A 271 -11.82 9.92 -0.50
N PHE A 272 -11.57 9.60 0.77
CA PHE A 272 -10.75 10.46 1.61
C PHE A 272 -9.90 9.71 2.64
N VAL A 273 -8.71 10.26 2.89
CA VAL A 273 -7.73 9.73 3.85
C VAL A 273 -7.15 10.90 4.66
N SER A 274 -6.80 10.64 5.93
CA SER A 274 -6.10 11.60 6.78
C SER A 274 -4.68 11.88 6.27
N ILE A 275 -4.29 13.15 6.23
CA ILE A 275 -2.90 13.53 5.87
C ILE A 275 -1.91 12.98 6.90
N GLU A 276 -2.28 13.00 8.18
CA GLU A 276 -1.47 12.47 9.27
C GLU A 276 -1.22 10.97 9.11
N ASP A 277 -2.22 10.19 8.69
CA ASP A 277 -2.09 8.74 8.50
C ASP A 277 -1.14 8.45 7.34
N PHE A 278 -1.30 9.16 6.22
CA PHE A 278 -0.42 9.05 5.04
C PHE A 278 1.05 9.38 5.40
N VAL A 279 1.28 10.52 6.06
CA VAL A 279 2.64 10.89 6.52
C VAL A 279 3.17 9.88 7.53
N GLY A 280 2.32 9.38 8.42
CA GLY A 280 2.63 8.33 9.38
C GLY A 280 3.09 7.04 8.71
N MET A 281 2.41 6.62 7.62
CA MET A 281 2.77 5.42 6.87
C MET A 281 4.12 5.55 6.17
N VAL A 282 4.40 6.69 5.53
CA VAL A 282 5.71 6.95 4.91
C VAL A 282 6.82 6.87 5.97
N ARG A 283 6.60 7.49 7.14
CA ARG A 283 7.54 7.43 8.26
C ARG A 283 7.73 6.01 8.78
N LEU A 284 6.66 5.22 8.85
CA LEU A 284 6.69 3.83 9.30
C LEU A 284 7.48 2.95 8.32
N CYS A 285 7.24 3.09 7.02
CA CYS A 285 7.99 2.40 5.99
C CYS A 285 9.49 2.77 6.04
N ARG A 286 9.81 4.06 6.20
CA ARG A 286 11.18 4.54 6.37
C ARG A 286 11.83 3.93 7.61
N ALA A 287 11.14 3.97 8.76
CA ALA A 287 11.60 3.38 10.01
C ALA A 287 11.91 1.89 9.82
N LEU A 288 11.03 1.15 9.15
CA LEU A 288 11.19 -0.28 8.88
C LEU A 288 12.44 -0.58 8.03
N VAL A 289 12.70 0.20 6.98
CA VAL A 289 13.89 0.05 6.12
C VAL A 289 15.17 0.35 6.88
N LEU A 290 15.17 1.46 7.64
CA LEU A 290 16.35 1.95 8.36
C LEU A 290 16.63 1.17 9.64
N ARG A 291 15.64 0.45 10.17
CA ARG A 291 15.78 -0.39 11.35
C ARG A 291 16.96 -1.35 11.14
N ARG A 292 18.03 -1.10 11.89
CA ARG A 292 19.25 -1.91 11.84
C ARG A 292 18.92 -3.26 12.49
N GLY A 293 19.52 -4.34 12.00
CA GLY A 293 19.53 -5.64 12.69
C GLY A 293 20.17 -5.63 14.10
N LYS A 294 20.50 -4.44 14.62
CA LYS A 294 20.89 -4.17 16.01
C LYS A 294 19.68 -3.97 16.93
N GLY A 295 18.49 -3.66 16.40
CA GLY A 295 17.25 -3.79 17.16
C GLY A 295 17.06 -5.26 17.49
N ARG A 296 16.91 -5.61 18.78
CA ARG A 296 16.65 -7.00 19.16
C ARG A 296 15.39 -7.45 18.41
N ASP A 297 15.48 -8.61 17.75
CA ASP A 297 14.34 -9.23 17.09
C ASP A 297 13.17 -9.28 18.10
N PRO A 298 12.03 -8.61 17.82
CA PRO A 298 10.95 -8.46 18.80
C PRO A 298 10.45 -9.82 19.29
N GLN A 299 10.50 -10.85 18.44
CA GLN A 299 10.14 -12.22 18.82
C GLN A 299 11.15 -12.83 19.81
N LYS A 300 12.45 -12.60 19.60
CA LYS A 300 13.50 -13.04 20.55
C LYS A 300 13.39 -12.32 21.89
N VAL A 301 13.09 -11.01 21.88
CA VAL A 301 12.86 -10.23 23.11
C VAL A 301 11.66 -10.78 23.87
N LEU A 302 10.55 -10.99 23.18
CA LEU A 302 9.33 -11.55 23.78
C LEU A 302 9.61 -12.93 24.38
N ARG A 303 10.28 -13.81 23.62
CA ARG A 303 10.67 -15.14 24.11
C ARG A 303 11.52 -15.07 25.38
N GLN A 304 12.58 -14.25 25.39
CA GLN A 304 13.45 -14.09 26.56
C GLN A 304 12.66 -13.62 27.79
N ARG A 305 11.72 -12.68 27.61
CA ARG A 305 10.84 -12.19 28.67
C ARG A 305 9.92 -13.29 29.19
N LEU A 306 9.27 -14.05 28.31
CA LEU A 306 8.37 -15.13 28.68
C LEU A 306 9.12 -16.27 29.39
N GLU A 307 10.30 -16.65 28.92
CA GLU A 307 11.14 -17.66 29.57
C GLU A 307 11.66 -17.18 30.93
N ALA A 308 11.99 -15.90 31.08
CA ALA A 308 12.36 -15.32 32.38
C ALA A 308 11.19 -15.38 33.37
N ASN A 309 9.98 -15.05 32.91
CA ASN A 309 8.76 -15.18 33.70
C ASN A 309 8.48 -16.65 34.06
N ALA A 310 8.63 -17.59 33.12
CA ALA A 310 8.45 -19.01 33.43
C ALA A 310 9.42 -19.49 34.51
N ARG A 311 10.69 -19.05 34.45
CA ARG A 311 11.71 -19.39 35.47
C ARG A 311 11.35 -18.88 36.87
N SER A 312 10.61 -17.78 37.02
CA SER A 312 10.18 -17.33 38.36
C SER A 312 9.14 -18.25 39.01
N TYR A 313 8.52 -19.15 38.25
CA TYR A 313 7.58 -20.15 38.76
C TYR A 313 8.21 -21.54 38.95
N ARG A 314 9.53 -21.67 38.86
CA ARG A 314 10.23 -22.97 38.99
C ARG A 314 9.96 -23.71 40.31
N ALA A 315 9.54 -23.00 41.35
CA ALA A 315 9.17 -23.63 42.63
C ALA A 315 7.81 -24.36 42.58
N PHE A 316 7.02 -24.21 41.52
CA PHE A 316 5.66 -24.76 41.41
C PHE A 316 5.55 -25.95 40.44
N TYR A 317 6.66 -26.44 39.87
CA TYR A 317 6.69 -27.62 38.99
C TYR A 317 8.01 -28.38 39.07
#